data_AF-A0A525KPK7-F1
#
_entry.id   AF-A0A525KPK7-F1
#
_cell.length_a   1.000
_cell.length_b   1.000
_cell.length_c   1.000
_cell.angle_alpha   90.00
_cell.angle_beta   90.00
_cell.angle_gamma   90.00
#
_symmetry.space_group_name_H-M   'P 1'
#
loop_
_entity.id
_entity.type
_entity.pdbx_description
1 polymer ?
#
loop_
_entity_poly.entity_id
_entity_poly.type
_entity_poly.pdbx_seq_one_letter_code
_entity_poly.pdbx_strand_id
1 'polypeptide(L)'
;MSPKFYSKTRLGSQHVHDWISDNPGRDIYLIGGLPYVPYANYNSVERSTIVSHPAFESWARSVGGEIGLELPDTLPRQTNANFCGCSYWIASPEFWQAWRRDVIEPLFELIGRRSRTDEIFTYHKYRAPSPVYILTIIYERLMDHYIAQKKVDAIYYPWIGRSVLALDHYPPSIRAYLEEMIPLVDRIDAAGPWSESDKAWLRKQYAAVNMGDSADETLTSDPMDFDLPKLYPATAAAK
;
A
#
# COMPACT_ATOMS: atom_id res chain seq x y z
N MET A 1 -13.91 1.11 -8.84
CA MET A 1 -12.92 1.41 -7.77
C MET A 1 -13.06 0.39 -6.66
N SER A 2 -12.04 0.22 -5.80
CA SER A 2 -12.17 -0.63 -4.61
C SER A 2 -13.31 -0.11 -3.71
N PRO A 3 -14.16 -0.98 -3.13
CA PRO A 3 -15.11 -0.57 -2.09
C PRO A 3 -14.42 0.23 -0.98
N LYS A 4 -13.20 -0.17 -0.60
CA LYS A 4 -12.42 0.48 0.46
C LYS A 4 -11.69 1.75 0.01
N PHE A 5 -11.96 2.29 -1.17
CA PHE A 5 -11.25 3.47 -1.67
C PHE A 5 -11.52 4.67 -0.76
N TYR A 6 -12.78 5.11 -0.65
CA TYR A 6 -13.13 6.29 0.13
C TYR A 6 -12.77 6.13 1.62
N SER A 7 -12.90 4.94 2.20
CA SER A 7 -12.54 4.74 3.60
C SER A 7 -11.05 4.92 3.88
N LYS A 8 -10.19 4.58 2.91
CA LYS A 8 -8.73 4.69 3.01
C LYS A 8 -8.19 6.05 2.58
N THR A 9 -8.87 6.72 1.65
CA THR A 9 -8.35 7.95 1.02
C THR A 9 -9.17 9.19 1.36
N ARG A 10 -10.45 9.04 1.73
CA ARG A 10 -11.43 10.15 1.82
C ARG A 10 -11.55 10.96 0.53
N LEU A 11 -11.13 10.40 -0.60
CA LEU A 11 -11.31 11.00 -1.92
C LEU A 11 -12.56 10.43 -2.56
N GLY A 12 -13.42 11.30 -3.06
CA GLY A 12 -14.53 10.92 -3.95
C GLY A 12 -14.06 10.81 -5.41
N SER A 13 -14.83 10.11 -6.23
CA SER A 13 -14.56 9.89 -7.66
C SER A 13 -14.32 11.20 -8.42
N GLN A 14 -15.10 12.25 -8.14
CA GLN A 14 -14.92 13.56 -8.79
C GLN A 14 -13.54 14.16 -8.51
N HIS A 15 -13.05 14.10 -7.28
CA HIS A 15 -11.71 14.58 -6.94
C HIS A 15 -10.61 13.82 -7.70
N VAL A 16 -10.80 12.50 -7.86
CA VAL A 16 -9.87 11.67 -8.64
C VAL A 16 -9.92 12.05 -10.11
N HIS A 17 -11.12 12.27 -10.67
CA HIS A 17 -11.29 12.73 -12.05
C HIS A 17 -10.65 14.09 -12.30
N ASP A 18 -10.85 15.05 -11.40
CA ASP A 18 -10.26 16.39 -11.50
C ASP A 18 -8.73 16.30 -11.47
N TRP A 19 -8.17 15.55 -10.50
CA TRP A 19 -6.73 15.36 -10.40
C TRP A 19 -6.10 14.72 -11.65
N ILE A 20 -6.76 13.73 -12.25
CA ILE A 20 -6.32 13.11 -13.51
C ILE A 20 -6.40 14.11 -14.67
N SER A 21 -7.48 14.89 -14.72
CA SER A 21 -7.69 15.90 -15.77
C SER A 21 -6.66 17.02 -15.70
N ASP A 22 -6.23 17.39 -14.50
CA ASP A 22 -5.16 18.37 -14.26
C ASP A 22 -3.75 17.81 -14.54
N ASN A 23 -3.61 16.49 -14.69
CA ASN A 23 -2.34 15.80 -14.91
C ASN A 23 -2.43 14.82 -16.10
N PRO A 24 -2.79 15.27 -17.31
CA PRO A 24 -3.07 14.36 -18.42
C PRO A 24 -1.81 13.66 -18.95
N GLY A 25 -2.01 12.52 -19.62
CA GLY A 25 -0.97 11.88 -20.43
C GLY A 25 -0.02 10.94 -19.67
N ARG A 26 -0.37 10.52 -18.45
CA ARG A 26 0.41 9.53 -17.70
C ARG A 26 -0.01 8.10 -18.05
N ASP A 27 0.93 7.17 -17.95
CA ASP A 27 0.65 5.74 -18.14
C ASP A 27 -0.17 5.18 -16.97
N ILE A 28 0.08 5.66 -15.76
CA ILE A 28 -0.60 5.20 -14.54
C ILE A 28 -0.73 6.30 -13.49
N TYR A 29 -1.88 6.30 -12.83
CA TYR A 29 -2.27 7.17 -11.73
C TYR A 29 -2.50 6.31 -10.48
N LEU A 30 -1.69 6.53 -9.45
CA LEU A 30 -1.72 5.75 -8.22
C LEU A 30 -2.20 6.58 -7.03
N ILE A 31 -3.04 5.99 -6.19
CA ILE A 31 -3.59 6.67 -5.01
C ILE A 31 -3.33 5.76 -3.81
N GLY A 32 -2.30 6.08 -3.03
CA GLY A 32 -1.91 5.26 -1.89
C GLY A 32 -2.99 5.20 -0.81
N GLY A 33 -3.41 3.97 -0.45
CA GLY A 33 -4.45 3.74 0.57
C GLY A 33 -3.96 3.78 2.01
N LEU A 34 -2.66 3.93 2.21
CA LEU A 34 -2.03 3.99 3.53
C LEU A 34 -0.93 5.07 3.51
N PRO A 35 -1.28 6.35 3.27
CA PRO A 35 -0.29 7.40 3.05
C PRO A 35 0.54 7.75 4.29
N TYR A 36 0.21 7.15 5.44
CA TYR A 36 1.01 7.21 6.65
C TYR A 36 2.23 6.27 6.61
N VAL A 37 2.23 5.23 5.78
CA VAL A 37 3.29 4.18 5.78
C VAL A 37 4.67 4.77 5.52
N PRO A 38 4.86 5.71 4.58
CA PRO A 38 6.16 6.37 4.43
C PRO A 38 6.65 7.11 5.67
N TYR A 39 5.77 7.57 6.55
CA TYR A 39 6.15 8.22 7.82
C TYR A 39 6.45 7.22 8.94
N ALA A 40 6.16 5.94 8.72
CA ALA A 40 6.20 4.90 9.72
C ALA A 40 7.29 3.85 9.43
N ASN A 41 7.63 3.64 8.16
CA ASN A 41 8.58 2.62 7.72
C ASN A 41 9.46 3.16 6.58
N TYR A 42 10.70 2.67 6.52
CA TYR A 42 11.66 3.09 5.50
C TYR A 42 11.21 2.67 4.08
N ASN A 43 10.71 1.44 3.96
CA ASN A 43 10.03 0.94 2.77
C ASN A 43 8.96 -0.10 3.15
N SER A 44 8.11 -0.46 2.19
CA SER A 44 6.96 -1.33 2.40
C SER A 44 7.29 -2.81 2.53
N VAL A 45 8.41 -3.29 1.97
CA VAL A 45 8.86 -4.67 2.16
C VAL A 45 9.34 -4.87 3.60
N GLU A 46 10.11 -3.93 4.14
CA GLU A 46 10.52 -3.92 5.55
C GLU A 46 9.30 -3.91 6.47
N ARG A 47 8.30 -3.07 6.17
CA ARG A 47 7.03 -3.08 6.90
C ARG A 47 6.38 -4.45 6.89
N SER A 48 6.26 -5.09 5.72
CA SER A 48 5.66 -6.41 5.59
C SER A 48 6.43 -7.51 6.32
N THR A 49 7.77 -7.38 6.45
CA THR A 49 8.55 -8.27 7.31
C THR A 49 8.12 -8.19 8.79
N ILE A 50 7.71 -7.00 9.24
CA ILE A 50 7.25 -6.76 10.61
C ILE A 50 5.78 -7.18 10.80
N VAL A 51 4.89 -6.75 9.91
CA VAL A 51 3.43 -6.90 10.10
C VAL A 51 2.84 -8.16 9.47
N SER A 52 3.51 -8.75 8.48
CA SER A 52 3.04 -9.92 7.75
C SER A 52 3.76 -11.17 8.23
N HIS A 53 5.06 -11.25 7.97
CA HIS A 53 5.86 -12.43 8.29
C HIS A 53 7.37 -12.12 8.23
N PRO A 54 8.22 -12.63 9.14
CA PRO A 54 9.67 -12.38 9.12
C PRO A 54 10.40 -12.82 7.82
N ALA A 55 9.85 -13.80 7.11
CA ALA A 55 10.37 -14.28 5.82
C ALA A 55 9.75 -13.56 4.61
N PHE A 56 8.98 -12.48 4.80
CA PHE A 56 8.28 -11.81 3.71
C PHE A 56 9.24 -11.33 2.61
N GLU A 57 10.36 -10.70 2.97
CA GLU A 57 11.33 -10.22 1.98
C GLU A 57 11.90 -11.36 1.13
N SER A 58 12.26 -12.50 1.74
CA SER A 58 12.82 -13.63 0.97
C SER A 58 11.80 -14.22 0.01
N TRP A 59 10.53 -14.30 0.42
CA TRP A 59 9.44 -14.70 -0.46
C TRP A 59 9.20 -13.70 -1.58
N ALA A 60 9.19 -12.40 -1.29
CA ALA A 60 9.04 -11.35 -2.29
C ALA A 60 10.18 -11.39 -3.33
N ARG A 61 11.43 -11.64 -2.89
CA ARG A 61 12.59 -11.83 -3.77
C ARG A 61 12.47 -13.09 -4.63
N SER A 62 12.03 -14.21 -4.06
CA SER A 62 11.79 -15.45 -4.82
C SER A 62 10.75 -15.23 -5.92
N VAL A 63 9.58 -14.68 -5.55
CA VAL A 63 8.50 -14.39 -6.50
C VAL A 63 8.99 -13.43 -7.57
N GLY A 64 9.65 -12.33 -7.18
CA GLY A 64 10.22 -11.35 -8.10
C GLY A 64 11.20 -11.97 -9.09
N GLY A 65 12.14 -12.79 -8.63
CA GLY A 65 13.08 -13.49 -9.51
C GLY A 65 12.42 -14.45 -10.49
N GLU A 66 11.39 -15.17 -10.06
CA GLU A 66 10.68 -16.12 -10.93
C GLU A 66 9.82 -15.45 -12.00
N ILE A 67 9.34 -14.22 -11.77
CA ILE A 67 8.55 -13.47 -12.76
C ILE A 67 9.37 -12.42 -13.53
N GLY A 68 10.68 -12.35 -13.32
CA GLY A 68 11.56 -11.37 -13.99
C GLY A 68 11.47 -9.93 -13.44
N LEU A 69 10.99 -9.78 -12.21
CA LEU A 69 10.93 -8.53 -11.44
C LEU A 69 11.81 -8.62 -10.18
N GLU A 70 13.09 -8.90 -10.39
CA GLU A 70 14.08 -8.99 -9.31
C GLU A 70 14.12 -7.69 -8.51
N LEU A 71 13.91 -7.81 -7.19
CA LEU A 71 14.07 -6.69 -6.26
C LEU A 71 15.55 -6.29 -6.18
N PRO A 72 15.88 -4.99 -6.05
CA PRO A 72 17.27 -4.56 -5.91
C PRO A 72 17.90 -5.12 -4.65
N ASP A 73 19.22 -5.29 -4.63
CA ASP A 73 19.96 -5.77 -3.45
C ASP A 73 19.63 -4.92 -2.21
N THR A 74 19.65 -3.60 -2.39
CA THR A 74 19.21 -2.63 -1.37
C THR A 74 17.89 -2.00 -1.78
N LEU A 75 16.87 -2.18 -0.95
CA LEU A 75 15.57 -1.58 -1.16
C LEU A 75 15.63 -0.06 -0.87
N PRO A 76 15.18 0.79 -1.79
CA PRO A 76 15.24 2.24 -1.62
C PRO A 76 14.23 2.74 -0.58
N ARG A 77 14.45 3.96 -0.09
CA ARG A 77 13.46 4.73 0.68
C ARG A 77 12.19 4.91 -0.15
N GLN A 78 11.03 4.65 0.44
CA GLN A 78 9.74 4.97 -0.16
C GLN A 78 9.10 6.19 0.48
N THR A 79 8.70 7.18 -0.32
CA THR A 79 7.92 8.35 0.10
C THR A 79 6.52 8.28 -0.52
N ASN A 80 5.64 9.24 -0.21
CA ASN A 80 4.34 9.33 -0.90
C ASN A 80 4.47 9.61 -2.42
N ALA A 81 5.67 9.95 -2.91
CA ALA A 81 5.93 10.14 -4.33
C ALA A 81 6.25 8.82 -5.09
N ASN A 82 6.42 7.70 -4.39
CA ASN A 82 6.77 6.41 -5.02
C ASN A 82 6.19 5.18 -4.28
N PHE A 83 5.07 5.37 -3.57
CA PHE A 83 4.39 4.32 -2.80
C PHE A 83 2.88 4.37 -3.04
N CYS A 84 2.32 3.31 -3.64
CA CYS A 84 0.86 3.05 -3.62
C CYS A 84 0.52 2.17 -2.43
N GLY A 85 1.18 1.00 -2.37
CA GLY A 85 0.80 -0.08 -1.47
C GLY A 85 -0.67 -0.48 -1.54
N CYS A 86 -1.20 -0.52 -2.76
CA CYS A 86 -2.58 -0.85 -3.09
C CYS A 86 -2.66 -1.62 -4.40
N SER A 87 -3.75 -2.37 -4.58
CA SER A 87 -4.10 -3.08 -5.82
C SER A 87 -5.14 -2.33 -6.68
N TYR A 88 -5.40 -1.05 -6.38
CA TYR A 88 -6.29 -0.19 -7.15
C TYR A 88 -5.52 1.03 -7.66
N TRP A 89 -5.68 1.30 -8.94
CA TRP A 89 -5.00 2.36 -9.70
C TRP A 89 -5.71 2.51 -11.04
N ILE A 90 -5.42 3.58 -11.76
CA ILE A 90 -6.01 3.90 -13.06
C ILE A 90 -4.88 3.99 -14.05
N ALA A 91 -4.98 3.31 -15.19
CA ALA A 91 -3.88 3.25 -16.15
C ALA A 91 -4.36 3.23 -17.60
N SER A 92 -3.45 3.58 -18.50
CA SER A 92 -3.66 3.50 -19.95
C SER A 92 -3.85 2.05 -20.42
N PRO A 93 -4.52 1.83 -21.56
CA PRO A 93 -4.60 0.52 -22.18
C PRO A 93 -3.22 -0.11 -22.41
N GLU A 94 -2.23 0.70 -22.81
CA GLU A 94 -0.86 0.27 -23.07
C GLU A 94 -0.18 -0.25 -21.79
N PHE A 95 -0.35 0.45 -20.66
CA PHE A 95 0.15 -0.01 -19.37
C PHE A 95 -0.50 -1.34 -18.98
N TRP A 96 -1.82 -1.50 -19.15
CA TRP A 96 -2.50 -2.76 -18.84
C TRP A 96 -1.98 -3.95 -19.65
N GLN A 97 -1.67 -3.75 -20.93
CA GLN A 97 -1.08 -4.80 -21.76
C GLN A 97 0.33 -5.17 -21.27
N ALA A 98 1.15 -4.18 -20.92
CA ALA A 98 2.49 -4.41 -20.40
C ALA A 98 2.45 -5.10 -19.02
N TRP A 99 1.64 -4.60 -18.08
CA TRP A 99 1.47 -5.18 -16.75
C TRP A 99 0.94 -6.63 -16.82
N ARG A 100 0.00 -6.90 -17.72
CA ARG A 100 -0.52 -8.24 -17.94
C ARG A 100 0.60 -9.21 -18.36
N ARG A 101 1.34 -8.85 -19.42
CA ARG A 101 2.41 -9.67 -19.98
C ARG A 101 3.57 -9.86 -18.99
N ASP A 102 3.96 -8.80 -18.32
CA ASP A 102 5.19 -8.79 -17.51
C ASP A 102 4.96 -9.28 -16.07
N VAL A 103 3.73 -9.22 -15.56
CA VAL A 103 3.43 -9.51 -14.14
C VAL A 103 2.31 -10.52 -13.98
N ILE A 104 1.13 -10.26 -14.56
CA ILE A 104 -0.05 -11.11 -14.31
C ILE A 104 0.14 -12.52 -14.88
N GLU A 105 0.51 -12.64 -16.15
CA GLU A 105 0.69 -13.94 -16.82
C GLU A 105 1.79 -14.77 -16.14
N PRO A 106 3.01 -14.25 -15.88
CA PRO A 106 4.03 -14.96 -15.12
C PRO A 106 3.59 -15.35 -13.71
N LEU A 107 2.82 -14.50 -13.01
CA LEU A 107 2.28 -14.86 -11.69
C LEU A 107 1.29 -16.02 -11.79
N PHE A 108 0.42 -16.05 -12.80
CA PHE A 108 -0.50 -17.18 -13.00
C PHE A 108 0.22 -18.47 -13.34
N GLU A 109 1.27 -18.42 -14.17
CA GLU A 109 2.14 -19.57 -14.44
C GLU A 109 2.84 -20.06 -13.16
N LEU A 110 3.38 -19.13 -12.37
CA LEU A 110 3.97 -19.40 -11.05
C LEU A 110 2.96 -20.06 -10.10
N ILE A 111 1.73 -19.58 -10.06
CA ILE A 111 0.67 -20.19 -9.26
C ILE A 111 0.36 -21.61 -9.74
N GLY A 112 0.30 -21.83 -11.05
CA GLY A 112 0.01 -23.14 -11.64
C GLY A 112 1.08 -24.21 -11.39
N ARG A 113 2.34 -23.81 -11.20
CA ARG A 113 3.48 -24.72 -10.95
C ARG A 113 3.81 -24.94 -9.47
N ARG A 114 3.27 -24.13 -8.56
CA ARG A 114 3.57 -24.16 -7.13
C ARG A 114 2.58 -25.05 -6.38
N SER A 115 3.04 -25.66 -5.27
CA SER A 115 2.14 -26.40 -4.38
C SER A 115 1.20 -25.45 -3.65
N ARG A 116 -0.05 -25.86 -3.39
CA ARG A 116 -0.98 -25.11 -2.52
C ARG A 116 -0.48 -24.94 -1.09
N THR A 117 0.50 -25.75 -0.68
CA THR A 117 1.15 -25.67 0.64
C THR A 117 2.34 -24.73 0.66
N ASP A 118 2.68 -24.09 -0.46
CA ASP A 118 3.75 -23.10 -0.53
C ASP A 118 3.44 -21.91 0.38
N GLU A 119 4.46 -21.37 1.03
CA GLU A 119 4.33 -20.37 2.08
C GLU A 119 3.70 -19.07 1.57
N ILE A 120 3.85 -18.74 0.28
CA ILE A 120 3.22 -17.56 -0.33
C ILE A 120 1.68 -17.68 -0.39
N PHE A 121 1.14 -18.90 -0.28
CA PHE A 121 -0.30 -19.18 -0.18
C PHE A 121 -0.78 -19.36 1.26
N THR A 122 0.03 -18.99 2.25
CA THR A 122 -0.46 -18.85 3.62
C THR A 122 -1.30 -17.58 3.75
N TYR A 123 -2.28 -17.63 4.66
CA TYR A 123 -3.08 -16.45 4.96
C TYR A 123 -2.26 -15.43 5.76
N HIS A 124 -2.28 -14.20 5.27
CA HIS A 124 -1.82 -13.06 6.04
C HIS A 124 -2.73 -12.88 7.26
N LYS A 125 -2.13 -12.61 8.42
CA LYS A 125 -2.86 -12.21 9.65
C LYS A 125 -3.31 -10.76 9.51
N TYR A 126 -4.27 -10.50 8.62
CA TYR A 126 -4.88 -9.17 8.40
C TYR A 126 -6.36 -9.26 8.78
N ARG A 127 -6.87 -8.27 9.52
CA ARG A 127 -8.32 -8.13 9.73
C ARG A 127 -8.94 -7.58 8.45
N ALA A 128 -9.38 -8.49 7.58
CA ALA A 128 -10.27 -8.21 6.47
C ALA A 128 -11.51 -9.12 6.57
N PRO A 129 -12.65 -8.73 5.98
CA PRO A 129 -13.84 -9.58 5.92
C PRO A 129 -13.60 -10.90 5.17
N SER A 130 -12.50 -11.00 4.42
CA SER A 130 -12.10 -12.22 3.72
C SER A 130 -10.60 -12.47 3.92
N PRO A 131 -10.16 -13.73 4.08
CA PRO A 131 -8.75 -14.07 4.16
C PRO A 131 -7.99 -13.57 2.93
N VAL A 132 -6.78 -13.05 3.15
CA VAL A 132 -5.88 -12.56 2.09
C VAL A 132 -4.61 -13.39 2.13
N TYR A 133 -4.13 -13.84 0.97
CA TYR A 133 -2.86 -14.57 0.88
C TYR A 133 -1.66 -13.63 0.98
N ILE A 134 -0.54 -14.14 1.50
CA ILE A 134 0.74 -13.40 1.47
C ILE A 134 1.10 -12.96 0.05
N LEU A 135 0.82 -13.80 -0.96
CA LEU A 135 1.02 -13.46 -2.37
C LEU A 135 0.31 -12.17 -2.80
N THR A 136 -0.87 -11.87 -2.24
CA THR A 136 -1.57 -10.61 -2.52
C THR A 136 -0.80 -9.40 -2.01
N ILE A 137 -0.16 -9.53 -0.84
CA ILE A 137 0.65 -8.45 -0.26
C ILE A 137 1.94 -8.28 -1.07
N ILE A 138 2.54 -9.38 -1.53
CA ILE A 138 3.68 -9.35 -2.47
C ILE A 138 3.28 -8.64 -3.75
N TYR A 139 2.14 -9.00 -4.35
CA TYR A 139 1.60 -8.37 -5.56
C TYR A 139 1.49 -6.85 -5.43
N GLU A 140 0.99 -6.34 -4.30
CA GLU A 140 0.93 -4.90 -4.05
C GLU A 140 2.31 -4.22 -4.01
N ARG A 141 3.37 -4.93 -3.58
CA ARG A 141 4.74 -4.39 -3.58
C ARG A 141 5.35 -4.37 -4.98
N LEU A 142 4.93 -5.27 -5.87
CA LEU A 142 5.48 -5.36 -7.22
C LEU A 142 5.18 -4.13 -8.07
N MET A 143 4.07 -3.42 -7.82
CA MET A 143 3.69 -2.24 -8.60
C MET A 143 4.74 -1.13 -8.54
N ASP A 144 5.09 -0.69 -7.33
CA ASP A 144 6.06 0.40 -7.14
C ASP A 144 7.44 0.01 -7.72
N HIS A 145 7.82 -1.26 -7.59
CA HIS A 145 9.06 -1.80 -8.14
C HIS A 145 9.04 -1.88 -9.68
N TYR A 146 7.95 -2.35 -10.28
CA TYR A 146 7.78 -2.39 -11.72
C TYR A 146 7.88 -1.01 -12.36
N ILE A 147 7.22 -0.01 -11.76
CA ILE A 147 7.29 1.38 -12.19
C ILE A 147 8.74 1.87 -12.20
N ALA A 148 9.49 1.61 -11.12
CA ALA A 148 10.90 2.00 -11.02
C ALA A 148 11.79 1.26 -12.04
N GLN A 149 11.64 -0.06 -12.16
CA GLN A 149 12.46 -0.91 -13.04
C GLN A 149 12.20 -0.62 -14.52
N LYS A 150 10.93 -0.46 -14.91
CA LYS A 150 10.53 -0.21 -16.31
C LYS A 150 10.49 1.27 -16.67
N LYS A 151 10.71 2.18 -15.70
CA LYS A 151 10.65 3.64 -15.87
C LYS A 151 9.31 4.09 -16.47
N VAL A 152 8.22 3.53 -15.94
CA VAL A 152 6.85 3.88 -16.34
C VAL A 152 6.58 5.35 -16.00
N ASP A 153 5.88 6.09 -16.87
CA ASP A 153 5.42 7.44 -16.57
C ASP A 153 4.23 7.39 -15.60
N ALA A 154 4.56 7.28 -14.31
CA ALA A 154 3.62 7.16 -13.21
C ALA A 154 3.49 8.48 -12.45
N ILE A 155 2.28 8.79 -11.99
CA ILE A 155 2.04 9.83 -11.00
C ILE A 155 1.34 9.25 -9.78
N TYR A 156 1.85 9.62 -8.60
CA TYR A 156 1.28 9.26 -7.30
C TYR A 156 0.51 10.45 -6.75
N TYR A 157 -0.66 10.19 -6.15
CA TYR A 157 -1.46 11.23 -5.52
C TYR A 157 -0.61 11.96 -4.46
N PRO A 158 -0.57 13.30 -4.46
CA PRO A 158 0.41 14.08 -3.71
C PRO A 158 0.01 14.22 -2.24
N TRP A 159 0.07 13.10 -1.49
CA TRP A 159 -0.15 13.10 -0.05
C TRP A 159 0.91 13.94 0.66
N ILE A 160 0.48 15.03 1.27
CA ILE A 160 1.29 15.87 2.16
C ILE A 160 0.90 15.61 3.62
N GLY A 161 1.81 15.89 4.56
CA GLY A 161 1.60 15.65 6.00
C GLY A 161 0.25 16.15 6.53
N ARG A 162 -0.18 17.36 6.13
CA ARG A 162 -1.49 17.90 6.51
C ARG A 162 -2.66 17.05 6.00
N SER A 163 -2.61 16.59 4.75
CA SER A 163 -3.66 15.74 4.16
C SER A 163 -3.67 14.33 4.77
N VAL A 164 -2.51 13.82 5.16
CA VAL A 164 -2.43 12.55 5.91
C VAL A 164 -3.08 12.69 7.28
N LEU A 165 -2.73 13.71 8.06
CA LEU A 165 -3.32 13.95 9.39
C LEU A 165 -4.83 14.22 9.36
N ALA A 166 -5.34 14.79 8.26
CA ALA A 166 -6.76 15.05 8.06
C ALA A 166 -7.60 13.77 7.91
N LEU A 167 -6.96 12.61 7.66
CA LEU A 167 -7.64 11.32 7.67
C LEU A 167 -8.06 10.98 9.11
N ASP A 168 -9.36 10.83 9.31
CA ASP A 168 -10.03 10.65 10.60
C ASP A 168 -10.23 9.17 10.97
N HIS A 169 -9.87 8.25 10.09
CA HIS A 169 -9.94 6.80 10.35
C HIS A 169 -8.75 6.28 11.18
N TYR A 170 -7.74 7.11 11.45
CA TYR A 170 -6.61 6.71 12.28
C TYR A 170 -7.02 6.61 13.75
N PRO A 171 -6.64 5.53 14.45
CA PRO A 171 -6.76 5.48 15.91
C PRO A 171 -6.02 6.67 16.55
N PRO A 172 -6.47 7.19 17.71
CA PRO A 172 -5.82 8.33 18.37
C PRO A 172 -4.32 8.15 18.60
N SER A 173 -3.86 6.93 18.92
CA SER A 173 -2.45 6.61 19.08
C SER A 173 -1.65 6.79 17.79
N ILE A 174 -2.23 6.44 16.65
CA ILE A 174 -1.60 6.59 15.33
C ILE A 174 -1.57 8.05 14.93
N ARG A 175 -2.66 8.80 15.15
CA ARG A 175 -2.66 10.24 14.91
C ARG A 175 -1.58 10.95 15.72
N ALA A 176 -1.49 10.69 17.03
CA ALA A 176 -0.46 11.30 17.89
C ALA A 176 0.96 10.97 17.42
N TYR A 177 1.21 9.72 17.00
CA TYR A 177 2.47 9.34 16.39
C TYR A 177 2.76 10.13 15.11
N LEU A 178 1.79 10.24 14.20
CA LEU A 178 2.00 10.94 12.93
C LEU A 178 2.23 12.44 13.13
N GLU A 179 1.57 13.07 14.10
CA GLU A 179 1.79 14.48 14.46
C GLU A 179 3.24 14.73 14.88
N GLU A 180 3.87 13.79 15.58
CA GLU A 180 5.29 13.86 15.95
C GLU A 180 6.21 13.49 14.77
N MET A 181 5.88 12.42 14.05
CA MET A 181 6.83 11.79 13.12
C MET A 181 6.90 12.45 11.76
N ILE A 182 5.80 12.98 11.23
CA ILE A 182 5.78 13.66 9.92
C ILE A 182 6.88 14.72 9.81
N PRO A 183 6.95 15.74 10.71
CA PRO A 183 7.96 16.79 10.59
C PRO A 183 9.41 16.28 10.80
N LEU A 184 9.60 15.18 11.53
CA LEU A 184 10.91 14.57 11.74
C LEU A 184 11.36 13.80 10.50
N VAL A 185 10.49 12.98 9.92
CA VAL A 185 10.74 12.20 8.71
C VAL A 185 10.93 13.13 7.51
N ASP A 186 10.09 14.14 7.33
CA ASP A 186 10.23 15.13 6.25
C ASP A 186 11.60 15.83 6.31
N ARG A 187 12.08 16.14 7.53
CA ARG A 187 13.40 16.74 7.73
C ARG A 187 14.54 15.81 7.34
N ILE A 188 14.45 14.52 7.68
CA ILE A 188 15.46 13.52 7.32
C ILE A 188 15.43 13.30 5.80
N ASP A 189 14.26 13.13 5.20
CA ASP A 189 14.08 13.01 3.75
C ASP A 189 14.67 14.22 3.01
N ALA A 190 14.51 15.44 3.54
CA ALA A 190 15.08 16.66 2.97
C ALA A 190 16.61 16.80 3.19
N ALA A 191 17.17 16.15 4.21
CA ALA A 191 18.61 16.20 4.51
C ALA A 191 19.43 15.29 3.59
N GLY A 192 18.79 14.36 2.87
CA GLY A 192 19.42 13.50 1.88
C GLY A 192 19.30 12.01 2.20
N PRO A 193 20.30 11.19 1.81
CA PRO A 193 20.26 9.75 2.03
C PRO A 193 20.16 9.37 3.52
N TRP A 194 19.31 8.40 3.83
CA TRP A 194 19.15 7.88 5.19
C TRP A 194 20.34 7.04 5.62
N SER A 195 20.87 7.33 6.81
CA SER A 195 21.85 6.49 7.48
C SER A 195 21.20 5.24 8.10
N GLU A 196 22.02 4.23 8.44
CA GLU A 196 21.52 3.07 9.20
C GLU A 196 20.99 3.47 10.59
N SER A 197 21.53 4.54 11.20
CA SER A 197 20.99 5.09 12.45
C SER A 197 19.60 5.69 12.27
N ASP A 198 19.32 6.36 11.15
CA ASP A 198 17.99 6.91 10.87
C ASP A 198 16.96 5.80 10.68
N LYS A 199 17.33 4.75 9.92
CA LYS A 199 16.50 3.56 9.72
C LYS A 199 16.22 2.85 11.05
N ALA A 200 17.25 2.65 11.87
CA ALA A 200 17.10 2.04 13.19
C ALA A 200 16.24 2.90 14.14
N TRP A 201 16.39 4.22 14.09
CA TRP A 201 15.55 5.16 14.84
C TRP A 201 14.09 5.03 14.42
N LEU A 202 13.78 5.06 13.12
CA LEU A 202 12.40 4.94 12.64
C LEU A 202 11.76 3.62 13.06
N ARG A 203 12.47 2.50 12.94
CA ARG A 203 12.02 1.19 13.44
C ARG A 203 11.69 1.21 14.92
N LYS A 204 12.54 1.86 15.73
CA LYS A 204 12.32 1.99 17.17
C LYS A 204 11.07 2.83 17.47
N GLN A 205 10.86 3.93 16.76
CA GLN A 205 9.67 4.76 16.93
C GLN A 205 8.40 3.99 16.55
N TYR A 206 8.44 3.29 15.42
CA TYR A 206 7.32 2.45 14.97
C TYR A 206 6.98 1.35 15.99
N ALA A 207 7.99 0.64 16.49
CA ALA A 207 7.79 -0.44 17.47
C ALA A 207 7.25 0.06 18.82
N ALA A 208 7.54 1.31 19.20
CA ALA A 208 7.03 1.92 20.42
C ALA A 208 5.54 2.24 20.32
N VAL A 209 5.04 2.52 19.12
CA VAL A 209 3.61 2.58 18.87
C VAL A 209 3.13 1.16 18.73
N ASN A 210 2.59 0.62 19.83
CA ASN A 210 1.83 -0.62 19.80
C ASN A 210 0.60 -0.41 18.93
N MET A 211 0.79 -0.50 17.61
CA MET A 211 -0.25 -0.64 16.60
C MET A 211 -0.89 -2.01 16.80
N GLY A 212 -1.53 -2.23 17.96
CA GLY A 212 -2.59 -3.21 18.00
C GLY A 212 -3.58 -2.77 16.93
N ASP A 213 -3.84 -3.63 15.95
CA ASP A 213 -4.91 -3.45 14.96
C ASP A 213 -6.26 -3.37 15.71
N SER A 214 -6.56 -2.22 16.30
CA SER A 214 -7.67 -2.00 17.23
C SER A 214 -8.75 -1.09 16.66
N ALA A 215 -8.82 -0.94 15.34
CA ALA A 215 -10.05 -0.52 14.71
C ALA A 215 -10.73 -1.76 14.15
N ASP A 216 -11.89 -2.12 14.71
CA ASP A 216 -12.86 -2.91 13.97
C ASP A 216 -13.04 -2.25 12.61
N GLU A 217 -12.64 -2.93 11.52
CA GLU A 217 -12.90 -2.47 10.15
C GLU A 217 -14.43 -2.43 9.99
N THR A 218 -15.03 -1.28 10.27
CA THR A 218 -16.39 -1.01 9.85
C THR A 218 -16.34 -0.93 8.32
N LEU A 219 -17.08 -1.80 7.65
CA LEU A 219 -17.33 -1.71 6.21
C LEU A 219 -17.97 -0.34 5.94
N THR A 220 -17.12 0.61 5.58
CA THR A 220 -17.43 2.02 5.36
C THR A 220 -17.65 2.30 3.87
N SER A 221 -18.06 1.27 3.12
CA SER A 221 -18.25 1.32 1.69
C SER A 221 -19.61 0.77 1.31
N ASP A 222 -20.40 1.54 0.57
CA ASP A 222 -21.62 1.05 -0.06
C ASP A 222 -21.22 0.36 -1.38
N PRO A 223 -21.59 -0.92 -1.61
CA PRO A 223 -21.34 -1.57 -2.90
C PRO A 223 -22.07 -0.89 -4.07
N MET A 224 -23.03 -0.01 -3.78
CA MET A 224 -23.77 0.80 -4.77
C MET A 224 -23.25 2.24 -4.88
N ASP A 225 -22.44 2.72 -3.93
CA ASP A 225 -21.89 4.08 -3.92
C ASP A 225 -20.48 4.09 -3.29
N PHE A 226 -19.48 4.14 -4.16
CA PHE A 226 -18.06 4.12 -3.78
C PHE A 226 -17.56 5.43 -3.17
N ASP A 227 -18.39 6.49 -3.18
CA ASP A 227 -18.03 7.84 -2.72
C ASP A 227 -18.53 8.16 -1.31
N LEU A 228 -19.33 7.29 -0.68
CA LEU A 228 -19.93 7.53 0.65
C LEU A 228 -19.71 6.37 1.63
N PRO A 229 -19.41 6.66 2.91
CA PRO A 229 -19.65 5.70 3.97
C PRO A 229 -21.12 5.74 4.37
N LYS A 230 -21.83 4.63 4.20
CA LYS A 230 -23.17 4.46 4.79
C LYS A 230 -23.05 3.66 6.09
N LEU A 231 -23.54 4.21 7.20
CA LEU A 231 -23.76 3.43 8.42
C LEU A 231 -24.90 2.45 8.13
N TYR A 232 -24.58 1.18 7.90
CA TYR A 232 -25.61 0.14 7.92
C TYR A 232 -26.10 -0.02 9.36
N PRO A 233 -27.41 0.05 9.63
CA PRO A 233 -27.92 -0.26 10.95
C PRO A 233 -27.44 -1.66 11.32
N ALA A 234 -26.76 -1.79 12.47
CA ALA A 234 -26.46 -3.07 13.07
C ALA A 234 -27.75 -3.87 13.06
N THR A 235 -27.72 -5.05 12.44
CA THR A 235 -28.84 -6.00 12.34
C THR A 235 -29.75 -5.84 13.54
N ALA A 236 -30.94 -5.27 13.33
CA ALA A 236 -32.02 -5.37 14.28
C ALA A 236 -32.14 -6.86 14.59
N ALA A 237 -31.91 -7.23 15.84
CA ALA A 237 -32.07 -8.59 16.31
C ALA A 237 -33.39 -9.14 15.73
N ALA A 238 -33.28 -10.19 14.92
CA ALA A 238 -34.44 -10.92 14.48
C ALA A 238 -35.20 -11.37 15.75
N LYS A 239 -36.44 -10.92 15.87
CA LYS A 239 -37.42 -11.45 16.81
C LYS A 239 -37.82 -12.86 16.40
#